data_AF-A0A7K7END9-F1
#
_entry.id   AF-A0A7K7END9-F1
#
_cell.length_a   1.000
_cell.length_b   1.000
_cell.length_c   1.000
_cell.angle_alpha   90.00
_cell.angle_beta   90.00
_cell.angle_gamma   90.00
#
_symmetry.space_group_name_H-M   'P 1'
#
loop_
_entity.id
_entity.type
_entity.pdbx_description
1 polymer ?
#
loop_
_entity_poly.entity_id
_entity_poly.type
_entity_poly.pdbx_seq_one_letter_code
_entity_poly.pdbx_strand_id
1 'polypeptide(L)'
;EFFIAERREGIGVCGWILVSLSFLLVLVTFPISIWACIKVVREYERAVVFRLGRILSKKAKGPGMILVLPCTDTFIKVDLRMVACKIPPQEILTRDAVTAQVDGVVSYRIHSAVSAVANVTDVHSATLLLAQTTLRNLLGTQSLAQLLAGREEIAHSIQATLDSATEQWGVKVASVEIRDIRIPVAMQRAMAAEAEAARETKAKVVAAEGEKNASKALQKASMVLAESPAALPLRYLQTLTAVAAQNNSTIVFPLPINMFGSLRAEKYRGI
;
A
#
# COMPACT_ATOMS: atom_id res chain seq x y z
N GLU A 1 -16.08 24.16 -0.68
CA GLU A 1 -16.12 25.62 -0.44
C GLU A 1 -15.31 25.96 0.80
N PHE A 2 -14.35 26.89 0.67
CA PHE A 2 -13.42 27.28 1.72
C PHE A 2 -14.18 28.04 2.83
N PHE A 3 -14.27 27.47 4.03
CA PHE A 3 -14.91 28.08 5.22
C PHE A 3 -14.12 29.27 5.81
N ILE A 4 -13.41 30.04 4.98
CA ILE A 4 -12.93 31.36 5.39
C ILE A 4 -14.05 32.32 5.03
N ALA A 5 -15.02 32.44 5.95
CA ALA A 5 -16.00 33.50 5.92
C ALA A 5 -15.25 34.82 5.71
N GLU A 6 -15.59 35.50 4.62
CA GLU A 6 -14.99 36.75 4.19
C GLU A 6 -15.47 37.89 5.09
N ARG A 7 -15.16 37.81 6.39
CA ARG A 7 -15.51 38.85 7.34
C ARG A 7 -14.45 39.94 7.29
N ARG A 8 -14.56 40.82 6.28
CA ARG A 8 -13.95 42.16 6.28
C ARG A 8 -14.65 43.04 7.32
N GLU A 9 -14.62 42.64 8.58
CA GLU A 9 -14.86 43.60 9.65
C GLU A 9 -13.51 44.23 9.96
N GLY A 10 -13.39 45.52 9.66
CA GLY A 10 -12.22 46.31 10.04
C GLY A 10 -11.91 46.14 11.53
N ILE A 11 -10.66 46.34 11.88
CA ILE A 11 -10.25 46.47 13.29
C ILE A 11 -11.11 47.62 13.84
N GLY A 12 -11.91 47.37 14.88
CA GLY A 12 -12.72 48.43 15.50
C GLY A 12 -11.84 49.53 16.08
N VAL A 13 -12.40 50.71 16.36
CA VAL A 13 -11.66 51.87 16.90
C VAL A 13 -10.80 51.49 18.12
N CYS A 14 -11.33 50.65 19.01
CA CYS A 14 -10.60 50.11 20.17
C CYS A 14 -9.37 49.26 19.77
N GLY A 15 -9.49 48.45 18.72
CA GLY A 15 -8.36 47.65 18.23
C GLY A 15 -7.25 48.51 17.61
N TRP A 16 -7.61 49.61 16.93
CA TRP A 16 -6.62 50.58 16.44
C TRP A 16 -5.91 51.31 17.58
N ILE A 17 -6.62 51.66 18.65
CA ILE A 17 -6.03 52.26 19.86
C ILE A 17 -5.03 51.29 20.50
N LEU A 18 -5.38 50.01 20.65
CA LEU A 18 -4.50 48.97 21.19
C LEU A 18 -3.24 48.74 20.32
N VAL A 19 -3.40 48.71 19.00
CA VAL A 19 -2.28 48.58 18.05
C VAL A 19 -1.38 49.81 18.11
N SER A 20 -1.96 51.01 18.19
CA SER A 20 -1.22 52.27 18.31
C SER A 20 -0.45 52.36 19.64
N LEU A 21 -1.07 51.93 20.75
CA LEU A 21 -0.43 51.88 22.07
C LEU A 21 0.72 50.87 22.11
N SER A 22 0.54 49.67 21.53
CA SER A 22 1.59 48.67 21.39
C SER A 22 2.76 49.20 20.55
N PHE A 23 2.46 49.89 19.45
CA PHE A 23 3.50 50.52 18.62
C PHE A 23 4.25 51.63 19.36
N LEU A 24 3.54 52.48 20.11
CA LEU A 24 4.14 53.52 20.96
C LEU A 24 5.10 52.91 22.00
N LEU A 25 4.67 51.83 22.67
CA LEU A 25 5.49 51.10 23.63
C LEU A 25 6.77 50.54 23.01
N VAL A 26 6.68 49.97 21.81
CA VAL A 26 7.84 49.46 21.06
C VAL A 26 8.82 50.58 20.72
N LEU A 27 8.31 51.77 20.39
CA LEU A 27 9.11 52.94 20.01
C LEU A 27 9.83 53.55 21.23
N VAL A 28 9.16 53.64 22.37
CA VAL A 28 9.75 54.13 23.64
C VAL A 28 10.82 53.16 24.18
N THR A 29 10.65 51.86 23.97
CA THR A 29 11.58 50.82 24.46
C THR A 29 12.67 50.44 23.45
N PHE A 30 12.85 51.24 22.40
CA PHE A 30 13.94 51.08 21.45
C PHE A 30 15.29 51.39 22.15
N PRO A 31 16.33 50.54 22.04
CA PRO A 31 16.58 49.48 21.05
C PRO A 31 16.23 48.04 21.50
N ILE A 32 15.83 47.83 22.75
CA ILE A 32 15.64 46.48 23.35
C ILE A 32 14.47 45.74 22.67
N SER A 33 13.43 46.47 22.28
CA SER A 33 12.22 45.92 21.65
C SER A 33 12.49 45.24 20.30
N ILE A 34 13.54 45.64 19.56
CA ILE A 34 13.83 45.10 18.23
C ILE A 34 14.17 43.60 18.28
N TRP A 35 14.83 43.16 19.35
CA TRP A 35 15.18 41.76 19.59
C TRP A 35 13.96 40.90 19.91
N ALA A 36 12.94 41.48 20.54
CA ALA A 36 11.68 40.80 20.83
C ALA A 36 10.76 40.69 19.60
N CYS A 37 10.77 41.72 18.75
CA CYS A 37 9.90 41.81 17.56
C CYS A 37 10.33 40.91 16.40
N ILE A 38 11.64 40.64 16.27
CA ILE A 38 12.17 39.82 15.18
C ILE A 38 12.13 38.35 15.59
N LYS A 39 11.33 37.54 14.89
CA LYS A 39 11.32 36.08 15.03
C LYS A 39 11.72 35.43 13.72
N VAL A 40 12.58 34.41 13.82
CA VAL A 40 13.02 33.60 12.68
C VAL A 40 12.17 32.34 12.61
N VAL A 41 11.61 32.08 11.42
CA VAL A 41 10.88 30.86 11.07
C VAL A 41 11.76 30.04 10.14
N ARG A 42 11.88 28.75 10.46
CA ARG A 42 12.68 27.80 9.68
C ARG A 42 11.99 27.50 8.34
N GLU A 43 12.73 27.05 7.34
CA GLU A 43 12.20 26.78 5.99
C GLU A 43 11.04 25.76 5.94
N TYR A 44 11.09 24.77 6.84
CA TYR A 44 10.08 23.72 6.96
C TYR A 44 8.93 24.09 7.90
N GLU A 45 9.01 25.23 8.58
CA GLU A 45 7.97 25.75 9.45
C GLU A 45 7.17 26.85 8.74
N ARG A 46 5.89 26.96 9.09
CA ARG A 46 5.08 28.13 8.75
C ARG A 46 4.54 28.75 10.02
N ALA A 47 4.57 30.07 10.08
CA ALA A 47 3.97 30.81 11.18
C ALA A 47 2.60 31.34 10.76
N VAL A 48 1.59 31.02 11.57
CA VAL A 48 0.28 31.65 11.55
C VAL A 48 0.28 32.74 12.62
N VAL A 49 0.09 33.99 12.21
CA VAL A 49 0.07 35.13 13.11
C VAL A 49 -1.37 35.59 13.31
N PHE A 50 -1.79 35.62 14.56
CA PHE A 50 -3.06 36.16 14.99
C PHE A 50 -2.82 37.55 15.58
N ARG A 51 -3.63 38.52 15.19
CA ARG A 51 -3.65 39.86 15.78
C ARG A 51 -4.99 40.05 16.46
N LEU A 52 -4.98 40.26 17.77
CA LEU A 52 -6.21 40.40 18.58
C LEU A 52 -7.21 39.25 18.29
N GLY A 53 -6.70 38.02 18.16
CA GLY A 53 -7.52 36.82 17.86
C GLY A 53 -7.98 36.67 16.40
N ARG A 54 -7.66 37.62 15.50
CA ARG A 54 -7.99 37.53 14.07
C ARG A 54 -6.78 37.09 13.25
N ILE A 55 -7.01 36.28 12.23
CA ILE A 55 -5.96 35.83 11.31
C ILE A 55 -5.55 37.01 10.42
N LEU A 56 -4.32 37.50 10.57
CA LEU A 56 -3.84 38.72 9.91
C LEU A 56 -3.72 38.55 8.37
N SER A 57 -3.57 37.32 7.87
CA SER A 57 -3.37 37.05 6.45
C SER A 57 -3.99 35.73 6.03
N LYS A 58 -4.75 35.72 4.92
CA LYS A 58 -5.32 34.50 4.29
C LYS A 58 -4.24 33.46 3.92
N LYS A 59 -2.97 33.87 3.79
CA LYS A 59 -1.82 32.98 3.54
C LYS A 59 -0.86 32.99 4.74
N ALA A 60 -0.38 31.81 5.12
CA ALA A 60 0.65 31.68 6.14
C ALA A 60 1.93 32.40 5.70
N LYS A 61 2.62 33.07 6.65
CA LYS A 61 3.82 33.82 6.31
C LYS A 61 4.95 32.88 5.87
N GLY A 62 5.71 33.35 4.89
CA GLY A 62 6.89 32.70 4.32
C GLY A 62 7.96 32.34 5.36
N PRO A 63 8.87 31.41 5.04
CA PRO A 63 10.08 31.23 5.85
C PRO A 63 10.91 32.52 5.85
N GLY A 64 11.67 32.74 6.92
CA GLY A 64 12.48 33.94 7.11
C GLY A 64 12.13 34.75 8.36
N MET A 65 12.52 36.01 8.36
CA MET A 65 12.28 36.94 9.46
C MET A 65 10.86 37.50 9.38
N ILE A 66 10.09 37.26 10.44
CA ILE A 66 8.77 37.87 10.62
C ILE A 66 8.81 38.83 11.79
N LEU A 67 8.34 40.04 11.53
CA LEU A 67 8.07 41.03 12.56
C LEU A 67 6.72 40.69 13.22
N VAL A 68 6.76 40.49 14.53
CA VAL A 68 5.58 40.22 15.36
C VAL A 68 5.53 41.31 16.43
N LEU A 69 4.41 42.01 16.55
CA LEU A 69 4.26 43.05 17.58
C LEU A 69 4.07 42.39 18.96
N PRO A 70 4.91 42.71 19.96
CA PRO A 70 4.69 42.23 21.31
C PRO A 70 3.35 42.77 21.85
N CYS A 71 2.66 41.93 22.65
CA CYS A 71 1.35 42.18 23.27
C CYS A 71 0.10 42.06 22.37
N THR A 72 0.14 42.40 21.08
CA THR A 72 -1.05 42.31 20.21
C THR A 72 -1.08 41.09 19.30
N ASP A 73 0.11 40.61 18.92
CA ASP A 73 0.25 39.54 17.96
C ASP A 73 0.70 38.24 18.66
N THR A 74 -0.06 37.15 18.45
CA THR A 74 0.36 35.80 18.84
C THR A 74 0.74 35.02 17.59
N PHE A 75 1.77 34.18 17.68
CA PHE A 75 2.22 33.37 16.57
C PHE A 75 2.22 31.89 16.95
N ILE A 76 1.76 31.05 16.03
CA ILE A 76 1.80 29.60 16.15
C ILE A 76 2.64 29.07 15.00
N LYS A 77 3.65 28.26 15.32
CA LYS A 77 4.52 27.60 14.34
C LYS A 77 3.96 26.21 14.04
N VAL A 78 3.84 25.89 12.76
CA VAL A 78 3.35 24.61 12.27
C VAL A 78 4.42 24.00 11.39
N ASP A 79 4.78 22.75 11.66
CA ASP A 79 5.68 21.98 10.82
C ASP A 79 4.94 21.43 9.60
N LEU A 80 5.51 21.61 8.40
CA LEU A 80 4.96 21.10 7.14
C LEU A 80 5.51 19.73 6.74
N ARG A 81 6.45 19.17 7.52
CA ARG A 81 7.07 17.87 7.23
C ARG A 81 6.04 16.74 7.28
N MET A 82 6.41 15.64 6.62
CA MET A 82 5.65 14.41 6.68
C MET A 82 5.77 13.81 8.09
N VAL A 83 4.64 13.50 8.69
CA VAL A 83 4.52 12.85 10.00
C VAL A 83 3.84 11.50 9.79
N ALA A 84 4.44 10.46 10.37
CA ALA A 84 3.87 9.12 10.40
C ALA A 84 3.17 8.89 11.76
N CYS A 85 1.85 8.76 11.74
CA CYS A 85 1.05 8.43 12.91
C CYS A 85 0.72 6.94 12.91
N LYS A 86 0.98 6.26 14.03
CA LYS A 86 0.64 4.84 14.20
C LYS A 86 -0.78 4.73 14.74
N ILE A 87 -1.62 3.98 14.03
CA ILE A 87 -2.96 3.63 14.49
C ILE A 87 -2.82 2.50 15.52
N PRO A 88 -3.37 2.64 16.73
CA PRO A 88 -3.37 1.55 17.71
C PRO A 88 -4.18 0.36 17.19
N PRO A 89 -3.83 -0.87 17.60
CA PRO A 89 -4.53 -2.07 17.13
C PRO A 89 -6.02 -2.00 17.47
N GLN A 90 -6.86 -2.26 16.46
CA GLN A 90 -8.32 -2.26 16.60
C GLN A 90 -8.88 -3.64 16.37
N GLU A 91 -9.76 -4.08 17.25
CA GLU A 91 -10.57 -5.27 17.03
C GLU A 91 -11.77 -4.91 16.15
N ILE A 92 -11.88 -5.62 15.04
CA ILE A 92 -12.92 -5.43 14.02
C ILE A 92 -13.57 -6.77 13.67
N LEU A 93 -14.83 -6.70 13.25
CA LEU A 93 -15.55 -7.82 12.67
C LEU A 93 -15.60 -7.62 11.16
N THR A 94 -15.08 -8.56 10.38
CA THR A 94 -15.16 -8.53 8.92
C THR A 94 -16.57 -8.90 8.43
N ARG A 95 -16.81 -8.73 7.12
CA ARG A 95 -18.06 -9.14 6.48
C ARG A 95 -18.41 -10.62 6.70
N ASP A 96 -17.41 -11.47 6.87
CA ASP A 96 -17.56 -12.92 7.07
C ASP A 96 -17.75 -13.30 8.55
N ALA A 97 -18.03 -12.32 9.42
CA ALA A 97 -18.17 -12.49 10.86
C ALA A 97 -16.91 -13.06 11.54
N VAL A 98 -15.72 -12.79 10.99
CA VAL A 98 -14.44 -13.15 11.62
C VAL A 98 -13.90 -11.96 12.39
N THR A 99 -13.51 -12.19 13.64
CA THR A 99 -12.81 -11.19 14.45
C THR A 99 -11.34 -11.12 14.02
N ALA A 100 -10.87 -9.90 13.73
CA ALA A 100 -9.48 -9.63 13.40
C ALA A 100 -9.01 -8.38 14.14
N GLN A 101 -7.75 -8.38 14.56
CA GLN A 101 -7.08 -7.19 15.08
C GLN A 101 -6.19 -6.61 13.98
N VAL A 102 -6.45 -5.36 13.61
CA VAL A 102 -5.71 -4.69 12.54
C VAL A 102 -5.03 -3.44 13.09
N ASP A 103 -3.78 -3.25 12.74
CA ASP A 103 -3.04 -2.02 12.98
C ASP A 103 -2.49 -1.44 11.67
N GLY A 104 -2.10 -0.16 11.72
CA GLY A 104 -1.68 0.55 10.53
C GLY A 104 -0.93 1.84 10.82
N VAL A 105 -0.42 2.46 9.78
CA VAL A 105 0.30 3.73 9.83
C VAL A 105 -0.27 4.67 8.78
N VAL A 106 -0.48 5.92 9.18
CA VAL A 106 -0.92 7.00 8.28
C VAL A 106 0.21 8.00 8.19
N SER A 107 0.68 8.22 6.97
CA SER A 107 1.66 9.24 6.65
C SER A 107 0.93 10.44 6.06
N TYR A 108 1.00 11.58 6.73
CA TYR A 108 0.36 12.82 6.27
C TYR A 108 1.31 14.01 6.41
N ARG A 109 0.99 15.09 5.71
CA ARG A 109 1.68 16.38 5.84
C ARG A 109 0.67 17.51 5.86
N ILE A 110 0.99 18.59 6.58
CA ILE A 110 0.16 19.78 6.56
C ILE A 110 0.46 20.54 5.27
N HIS A 111 -0.58 20.81 4.46
CA HIS A 111 -0.46 21.61 3.25
C HIS A 111 -0.79 23.10 3.53
N SER A 112 -1.80 23.35 4.36
CA SER A 112 -2.23 24.71 4.76
C SER A 112 -2.15 24.86 6.27
N ALA A 113 -1.14 25.59 6.76
CA ALA A 113 -0.98 25.88 8.18
C ALA A 113 -2.13 26.73 8.75
N VAL A 114 -2.73 27.61 7.93
CA VAL A 114 -3.86 28.46 8.36
C VAL A 114 -5.08 27.60 8.66
N SER A 115 -5.45 26.70 7.74
CA SER A 115 -6.59 25.80 7.91
C SER A 115 -6.38 24.82 9.06
N ALA A 116 -5.16 24.32 9.21
CA ALA A 116 -4.79 23.37 10.27
C ALA A 116 -4.98 23.96 11.68
N VAL A 117 -4.64 25.24 11.88
CA VAL A 117 -4.78 25.90 13.19
C VAL A 117 -6.18 26.48 13.40
N ALA A 118 -6.86 26.90 12.33
CA ALA A 118 -8.18 27.54 12.43
C ALA A 118 -9.33 26.53 12.58
N ASN A 119 -9.23 25.37 11.91
CA ASN A 119 -10.36 24.46 11.77
C ASN A 119 -10.34 23.31 12.79
N VAL A 120 -9.17 23.02 13.38
CA VAL A 120 -8.98 21.90 14.32
C VAL A 120 -8.09 22.34 15.48
N THR A 121 -8.44 21.93 16.71
CA THR A 121 -7.63 22.18 17.91
C THR A 121 -6.32 21.38 17.89
N ASP A 122 -6.41 20.07 17.69
CA ASP A 122 -5.27 19.17 17.50
C ASP A 122 -5.44 18.31 16.25
N VAL A 123 -4.66 18.64 15.23
CA VAL A 123 -4.64 17.94 13.93
C VAL A 123 -4.23 16.48 14.09
N HIS A 124 -3.30 16.16 14.99
CA HIS A 124 -2.80 14.80 15.16
C HIS A 124 -3.88 13.88 15.75
N SER A 125 -4.47 14.30 16.86
CA SER A 125 -5.54 13.53 17.51
C SER A 125 -6.78 13.39 16.62
N ALA A 126 -7.19 14.47 15.93
CA ALA A 126 -8.34 14.44 15.04
C ALA A 126 -8.14 13.50 13.84
N THR A 127 -6.96 13.56 13.19
CA THR A 127 -6.62 12.67 12.07
C THR A 127 -6.52 11.21 12.52
N LEU A 128 -5.97 10.94 13.71
CA LEU A 128 -5.92 9.60 14.27
C LEU A 128 -7.32 9.02 14.54
N LEU A 129 -8.21 9.78 15.17
CA LEU A 129 -9.59 9.34 15.44
C LEU A 129 -10.38 9.10 14.15
N LEU A 130 -10.18 9.96 13.15
CA LEU A 130 -10.78 9.78 11.84
C LEU A 130 -10.25 8.52 11.16
N ALA A 131 -8.93 8.30 11.17
CA ALA A 131 -8.30 7.11 10.59
C ALA A 131 -8.77 5.82 11.25
N GLN A 132 -8.94 5.83 12.57
CA GLN A 132 -9.52 4.72 13.33
C GLN A 132 -10.94 4.39 12.86
N THR A 133 -11.78 5.41 12.70
CA THR A 133 -13.17 5.24 12.30
C THR A 133 -13.28 4.78 10.85
N THR A 134 -12.50 5.36 9.94
CA THR A 134 -12.49 4.98 8.51
C THR A 134 -11.95 3.57 8.31
N LEU A 135 -10.87 3.20 9.02
CA LEU A 135 -10.31 1.85 9.00
C LEU A 135 -11.35 0.83 9.48
N ARG A 136 -12.04 1.09 10.60
CA ARG A 136 -13.09 0.20 11.10
C ARG A 136 -14.24 0.04 10.10
N ASN A 137 -14.74 1.15 9.54
CA ASN A 137 -15.88 1.13 8.63
C ASN A 137 -15.54 0.41 7.32
N LEU A 138 -14.37 0.67 6.73
CA LEU A 138 -13.97 0.06 5.46
C LEU A 138 -13.54 -1.39 5.61
N LEU A 139 -12.82 -1.76 6.68
CA LEU A 139 -12.45 -3.16 6.88
C LEU A 139 -13.66 -4.02 7.28
N GLY A 140 -14.69 -3.44 7.91
CA GLY A 140 -15.93 -4.14 8.23
C GLY A 140 -16.77 -4.54 7.01
N THR A 141 -16.63 -3.86 5.88
CA THR A 141 -17.35 -4.19 4.64
C THR A 141 -16.62 -5.21 3.76
N GLN A 142 -15.34 -5.49 4.05
CA GLN A 142 -14.48 -6.39 3.29
C GLN A 142 -14.46 -7.80 3.89
N SER A 143 -14.24 -8.81 3.03
CA SER A 143 -14.03 -10.20 3.47
C SER A 143 -12.60 -10.40 3.97
N LEU A 144 -12.39 -11.39 4.84
CA LEU A 144 -11.04 -11.66 5.39
C LEU A 144 -10.04 -12.05 4.29
N ALA A 145 -10.50 -12.80 3.29
CA ALA A 145 -9.68 -13.19 2.15
C ALA A 145 -9.24 -11.97 1.32
N GLN A 146 -10.13 -10.99 1.13
CA GLN A 146 -9.81 -9.73 0.47
C GLN A 146 -8.82 -8.89 1.29
N LEU A 147 -8.94 -8.87 2.62
CA LEU A 147 -7.98 -8.17 3.49
C LEU A 147 -6.56 -8.74 3.34
N LEU A 148 -6.44 -10.07 3.24
CA LEU A 148 -5.15 -10.75 3.13
C LEU A 148 -4.54 -10.66 1.72
N ALA A 149 -5.36 -10.74 0.66
CA ALA A 149 -4.89 -10.72 -0.72
C ALA A 149 -4.76 -9.30 -1.31
N GLY A 150 -5.68 -8.40 -0.99
CA GLY A 150 -5.88 -7.09 -1.62
C GLY A 150 -5.54 -5.90 -0.71
N ARG A 151 -4.54 -6.04 0.18
CA ARG A 151 -4.19 -4.99 1.16
C ARG A 151 -3.90 -3.62 0.54
N GLU A 152 -3.31 -3.59 -0.67
CA GLU A 152 -2.94 -2.35 -1.36
C GLU A 152 -4.17 -1.59 -1.88
N GLU A 153 -5.14 -2.30 -2.47
CA GLU A 153 -6.38 -1.71 -2.98
C GLU A 153 -7.23 -1.12 -1.84
N ILE A 154 -7.27 -1.82 -0.71
CA ILE A 154 -7.98 -1.39 0.50
C ILE A 154 -7.27 -0.18 1.11
N ALA A 155 -5.94 -0.21 1.21
CA ALA A 155 -5.15 0.91 1.68
C ALA A 155 -5.36 2.17 0.83
N HIS A 156 -5.41 2.03 -0.50
CA HIS A 156 -5.71 3.14 -1.41
C HIS A 156 -7.13 3.68 -1.21
N SER A 157 -8.11 2.80 -0.98
CA SER A 157 -9.49 3.20 -0.69
C SER A 157 -9.62 3.97 0.63
N ILE A 158 -8.91 3.51 1.67
CA ILE A 158 -8.83 4.19 2.97
C ILE A 158 -8.14 5.55 2.80
N GLN A 159 -7.04 5.61 2.04
CA GLN A 159 -6.33 6.85 1.74
C GLN A 159 -7.24 7.86 1.05
N ALA A 160 -7.97 7.48 0.00
CA ALA A 160 -8.85 8.39 -0.72
C ALA A 160 -9.94 8.99 0.18
N THR A 161 -10.52 8.15 1.05
CA THR A 161 -11.55 8.56 2.01
C THR A 161 -10.99 9.53 3.07
N LEU A 162 -9.81 9.21 3.61
CA LEU A 162 -9.12 10.06 4.58
C LEU A 162 -8.68 11.39 3.97
N ASP A 163 -8.12 11.37 2.76
CA ASP A 163 -7.63 12.57 2.07
C ASP A 163 -8.78 13.56 1.83
N SER A 164 -9.91 13.09 1.33
CA SER A 164 -11.10 13.93 1.12
C SER A 164 -11.63 14.54 2.44
N ALA A 165 -11.68 13.74 3.52
CA ALA A 165 -12.17 14.21 4.81
C ALA A 165 -11.19 15.14 5.55
N THR A 166 -9.88 15.02 5.30
CA THR A 166 -8.83 15.82 5.95
C THR A 166 -8.46 17.10 5.18
N GLU A 167 -8.90 17.23 3.93
CA GLU A 167 -8.64 18.41 3.10
C GLU A 167 -9.19 19.70 3.73
N GLN A 168 -10.38 19.63 4.36
CA GLN A 168 -10.97 20.73 5.13
C GLN A 168 -10.09 21.21 6.30
N TRP A 169 -9.23 20.36 6.84
CA TRP A 169 -8.27 20.71 7.89
C TRP A 169 -6.94 21.22 7.33
N GLY A 170 -6.77 21.25 6.00
CA GLY A 170 -5.51 21.62 5.37
C GLY A 170 -4.42 20.56 5.49
N VAL A 171 -4.80 19.31 5.72
CA VAL A 171 -3.90 18.15 5.77
C VAL A 171 -4.00 17.40 4.45
N LYS A 172 -2.87 16.90 3.96
CA LYS A 172 -2.79 16.02 2.80
C LYS A 172 -2.27 14.66 3.25
N VAL A 173 -3.01 13.60 2.98
CA VAL A 173 -2.60 12.23 3.31
C VAL A 173 -1.72 11.71 2.18
N ALA A 174 -0.50 11.29 2.51
CA ALA A 174 0.48 10.81 1.54
C ALA A 174 0.32 9.31 1.26
N SER A 175 0.18 8.51 2.31
CA SER A 175 -0.07 7.08 2.22
C SER A 175 -0.72 6.54 3.49
N VAL A 176 -1.44 5.45 3.34
CA VAL A 176 -1.94 4.62 4.45
C VAL A 176 -1.38 3.21 4.24
N GLU A 177 -0.82 2.62 5.28
CA GLU A 177 -0.26 1.28 5.24
C GLU A 177 -0.86 0.42 6.35
N ILE A 178 -1.34 -0.77 5.98
CA ILE A 178 -1.79 -1.79 6.93
C ILE A 178 -0.56 -2.57 7.37
N ARG A 179 -0.26 -2.58 8.67
CA ARG A 179 0.99 -3.14 9.20
C ARG A 179 0.86 -4.64 9.48
N ASP A 180 -0.10 -5.03 10.31
CA ASP A 180 -0.33 -6.41 10.73
C ASP A 180 -1.84 -6.69 10.86
N ILE A 181 -2.24 -7.93 10.54
CA ILE A 181 -3.60 -8.45 10.66
C ILE A 181 -3.52 -9.72 11.49
N ARG A 182 -3.93 -9.61 12.76
CA ARG A 182 -3.92 -10.73 13.70
C ARG A 182 -5.30 -11.37 13.77
N ILE A 183 -5.33 -12.67 13.51
CA ILE A 183 -6.55 -13.49 13.53
C ILE A 183 -6.42 -14.47 14.71
N PRO A 184 -7.50 -14.83 15.41
CA PRO A 184 -7.45 -15.86 16.44
C PRO A 184 -6.82 -17.16 15.93
N VAL A 185 -5.95 -17.77 16.76
CA VAL A 185 -5.17 -18.97 16.40
C VAL A 185 -6.04 -20.14 15.95
N ALA A 186 -7.24 -20.27 16.53
CA ALA A 186 -8.20 -21.30 16.15
C ALA A 186 -8.64 -21.17 14.67
N MET A 187 -8.96 -19.95 14.23
CA MET A 187 -9.36 -19.68 12.85
C MET A 187 -8.17 -19.78 11.89
N GLN A 188 -6.99 -19.30 12.30
CA GLN A 188 -5.78 -19.42 11.49
C GLN A 188 -5.44 -20.88 11.15
N ARG A 189 -5.59 -21.80 12.12
CA ARG A 189 -5.39 -23.24 11.90
C ARG A 189 -6.43 -23.84 10.96
N ALA A 190 -7.71 -23.49 11.13
CA ALA A 190 -8.79 -23.98 10.27
C ALA A 190 -8.58 -23.52 8.81
N MET A 191 -8.25 -22.24 8.60
CA MET A 191 -7.95 -21.70 7.28
C MET A 191 -6.70 -22.32 6.66
N ALA A 192 -5.66 -22.58 7.45
CA ALA A 192 -4.46 -23.24 6.95
C ALA A 192 -4.76 -24.67 6.46
N ALA A 193 -5.55 -25.44 7.23
CA ALA A 193 -5.97 -26.78 6.85
C ALA A 193 -6.86 -26.78 5.59
N GLU A 194 -7.81 -25.84 5.49
CA GLU A 194 -8.65 -25.67 4.30
C GLU A 194 -7.82 -25.27 3.07
N ALA A 195 -6.89 -24.33 3.22
CA ALA A 195 -6.02 -23.88 2.14
C ALA A 195 -5.08 -25.00 1.66
N GLU A 196 -4.58 -25.85 2.55
CA GLU A 196 -3.76 -27.01 2.22
C GLU A 196 -4.58 -28.04 1.43
N ALA A 197 -5.76 -28.42 1.92
CA ALA A 197 -6.66 -29.33 1.21
C ALA A 197 -7.07 -28.81 -0.18
N ALA A 198 -7.36 -27.51 -0.30
CA ALA A 198 -7.69 -26.87 -1.57
C ALA A 198 -6.48 -26.84 -2.53
N ARG A 199 -5.27 -26.60 -2.02
CA ARG A 199 -4.03 -26.64 -2.81
C ARG A 199 -3.72 -28.05 -3.30
N GLU A 200 -3.86 -29.07 -2.46
CA GLU A 200 -3.69 -30.47 -2.86
C GLU A 200 -4.69 -30.88 -3.93
N THR A 201 -5.96 -30.51 -3.77
CA THR A 201 -7.02 -30.82 -4.75
C THR A 201 -6.71 -30.14 -6.08
N LYS A 202 -6.33 -28.86 -6.07
CA LYS A 202 -5.92 -28.14 -7.29
C LYS A 202 -4.69 -28.77 -7.94
N ALA A 203 -3.69 -29.18 -7.16
CA ALA A 203 -2.50 -29.84 -7.68
C ALA A 203 -2.85 -31.17 -8.38
N LYS A 204 -3.75 -31.97 -7.80
CA LYS A 204 -4.24 -33.22 -8.42
C LYS A 204 -4.97 -32.97 -9.74
N VAL A 205 -5.82 -31.96 -9.81
CA VAL A 205 -6.53 -31.58 -11.05
C VAL A 205 -5.55 -31.12 -12.13
N VAL A 206 -4.57 -30.29 -11.77
CA VAL A 206 -3.55 -29.82 -12.71
C VAL A 206 -2.68 -30.97 -13.21
N ALA A 207 -2.32 -31.92 -12.34
CA ALA A 207 -1.56 -33.12 -12.72
C ALA A 207 -2.37 -34.00 -13.70
N ALA A 208 -3.63 -34.27 -13.41
CA ALA A 208 -4.50 -35.06 -14.28
C ALA A 208 -4.73 -34.40 -15.65
N GLU A 209 -4.97 -33.08 -15.68
CA GLU A 209 -5.12 -32.36 -16.95
C GLU A 209 -3.79 -32.30 -17.72
N GLY A 210 -2.66 -32.17 -17.01
CA GLY A 210 -1.31 -32.29 -17.57
C GLY A 210 -1.07 -33.65 -18.24
N GLU A 211 -1.43 -34.74 -17.57
CA GLU A 211 -1.28 -36.11 -18.07
C GLU A 211 -2.18 -36.38 -19.29
N LYS A 212 -3.42 -35.89 -19.28
CA LYS A 212 -4.34 -35.95 -20.42
C LYS A 212 -3.81 -35.17 -21.62
N ASN A 213 -3.27 -33.98 -21.40
CA ASN A 213 -2.68 -33.16 -22.47
C ASN A 213 -1.41 -33.80 -23.04
N ALA A 214 -0.55 -34.36 -22.18
CA ALA A 214 0.62 -35.13 -22.59
C ALA A 214 0.22 -36.37 -23.42
N SER A 215 -0.80 -37.11 -22.98
CA SER A 215 -1.32 -38.29 -23.69
C SER A 215 -1.85 -37.93 -25.09
N LYS A 216 -2.60 -36.82 -25.22
CA LYS A 216 -3.05 -36.32 -26.53
C LYS A 216 -1.88 -35.92 -27.43
N ALA A 217 -0.85 -35.27 -26.89
CA ALA A 217 0.33 -34.89 -27.65
C ALA A 217 1.11 -36.13 -28.14
N LEU A 218 1.28 -37.13 -27.26
CA LEU A 218 1.90 -38.41 -27.59
C LEU A 218 1.09 -39.19 -28.64
N GLN A 219 -0.23 -39.20 -28.54
CA GLN A 219 -1.11 -39.81 -29.54
C GLN A 219 -0.92 -39.18 -30.92
N LYS A 220 -0.93 -37.84 -31.00
CA LYS A 220 -0.67 -37.11 -32.25
C LYS A 220 0.73 -37.42 -32.81
N ALA A 221 1.75 -37.42 -31.95
CA ALA A 221 3.10 -37.78 -32.36
C ALA A 221 3.18 -39.23 -32.88
N SER A 222 2.47 -40.17 -32.24
CA SER A 222 2.39 -41.56 -32.68
C SER A 222 1.76 -41.71 -34.06
N MET A 223 0.70 -40.94 -34.36
CA MET A 223 0.07 -40.95 -35.68
C MET A 223 1.03 -40.46 -36.76
N VAL A 224 1.74 -39.36 -36.51
CA VAL A 224 2.77 -38.82 -37.43
C VAL A 224 3.93 -39.80 -37.62
N LEU A 225 4.37 -40.48 -36.55
CA LEU A 225 5.42 -41.50 -36.65
C LEU A 225 4.96 -42.74 -37.43
N ALA A 226 3.66 -43.08 -37.38
CA ALA A 226 3.10 -44.20 -38.13
C ALA A 226 2.98 -43.91 -39.63
N GLU A 227 2.75 -42.65 -40.02
CA GLU A 227 2.73 -42.23 -41.43
C GLU A 227 4.09 -42.40 -42.12
N SER A 228 5.20 -42.35 -41.37
CA SER A 228 6.55 -42.49 -41.92
C SER A 228 7.32 -43.68 -41.31
N PRO A 229 7.47 -44.81 -42.02
CA PRO A 229 8.10 -46.02 -41.46
C PRO A 229 9.59 -45.85 -41.09
N ALA A 230 10.27 -44.82 -41.61
CA ALA A 230 11.66 -44.50 -41.26
C ALA A 230 11.82 -43.69 -39.96
N ALA A 231 10.73 -43.15 -39.39
CA ALA A 231 10.80 -42.25 -38.24
C ALA A 231 11.04 -42.97 -36.90
N LEU A 232 10.48 -44.17 -36.71
CA LEU A 232 10.66 -44.99 -35.50
C LEU A 232 12.13 -45.40 -35.26
N PRO A 233 12.89 -45.89 -36.26
CA PRO A 233 14.32 -46.14 -36.12
C PRO A 233 15.14 -44.91 -35.71
N LEU A 234 14.85 -43.74 -36.29
CA LEU A 234 15.55 -42.49 -35.95
C LEU A 234 15.27 -42.03 -34.52
N ARG A 235 14.00 -42.12 -34.08
CA ARG A 235 13.60 -41.87 -32.69
C ARG A 235 14.31 -42.84 -31.74
N TYR A 236 14.43 -44.11 -32.12
CA TYR A 236 15.14 -45.13 -31.33
C TYR A 236 16.63 -44.78 -31.17
N LEU A 237 17.32 -44.39 -32.26
CA LEU A 237 18.71 -43.92 -32.19
C LEU A 237 18.86 -42.67 -31.30
N GLN A 238 17.93 -41.72 -31.38
CA GLN A 238 17.92 -40.55 -30.47
C GLN A 238 17.71 -40.93 -29.00
N THR A 239 16.86 -41.92 -28.71
CA THR A 239 16.71 -42.40 -27.32
C THR A 239 17.97 -43.10 -26.82
N LEU A 240 18.68 -43.82 -27.70
CA LEU A 240 19.95 -44.45 -27.34
C LEU A 240 21.04 -43.44 -27.02
N THR A 241 21.14 -42.34 -27.78
CA THR A 241 22.10 -41.28 -27.46
C THR A 241 21.77 -40.56 -26.16
N ALA A 242 20.49 -40.34 -25.86
CA ALA A 242 20.05 -39.76 -24.59
C ALA A 242 20.35 -40.67 -23.38
N VAL A 243 20.11 -41.98 -23.51
CA VAL A 243 20.42 -42.97 -22.46
C VAL A 243 21.95 -43.13 -22.27
N ALA A 244 22.72 -43.12 -23.37
CA ALA A 244 24.17 -43.18 -23.31
C ALA A 244 24.79 -41.95 -22.63
N ALA A 245 24.12 -40.78 -22.70
CA ALA A 245 24.57 -39.56 -22.02
C ALA A 245 24.36 -39.58 -20.49
N GLN A 246 23.50 -40.46 -19.95
CA GLN A 246 23.16 -40.51 -18.52
C GLN A 246 24.08 -41.38 -17.64
N ASN A 247 25.24 -41.84 -18.14
CA ASN A 247 26.25 -42.60 -17.35
C ASN A 247 25.72 -43.84 -16.59
N ASN A 248 24.82 -44.63 -17.18
CA ASN A 248 24.40 -45.92 -16.60
C ASN A 248 25.25 -47.07 -17.17
N SER A 249 25.88 -47.88 -16.31
CA SER A 249 26.86 -48.92 -16.69
C SER A 249 26.27 -50.22 -17.26
N THR A 250 24.94 -50.33 -17.35
CA THR A 250 24.24 -51.51 -17.89
C THR A 250 23.20 -51.07 -18.91
N ILE A 251 23.50 -51.26 -20.20
CA ILE A 251 22.58 -50.96 -21.30
C ILE A 251 21.85 -52.26 -21.66
N VAL A 252 20.61 -52.41 -21.18
CA VAL A 252 19.74 -53.52 -21.60
C VAL A 252 19.19 -53.18 -22.98
N PHE A 253 19.50 -54.00 -23.98
CA PHE A 253 19.14 -53.77 -25.39
C PHE A 253 17.91 -54.59 -25.79
N PRO A 254 16.69 -54.02 -25.78
CA PRO A 254 15.51 -54.72 -26.27
C PRO A 254 15.50 -54.68 -27.80
N LEU A 255 15.77 -55.82 -28.44
CA LEU A 255 15.66 -55.98 -29.88
C LEU A 255 14.20 -56.22 -30.31
N PRO A 256 13.66 -55.45 -31.26
CA PRO A 256 12.31 -55.67 -31.78
C PRO A 256 12.24 -56.99 -32.56
N ILE A 257 11.26 -57.83 -32.22
CA ILE A 257 11.06 -59.20 -32.74
C ILE A 257 10.90 -59.21 -34.28
N ASN A 258 10.47 -58.10 -34.86
CA ASN A 258 10.34 -57.92 -36.31
C ASN A 258 11.67 -58.05 -37.08
N MET A 259 12.82 -57.78 -36.44
CA MET A 259 14.14 -58.01 -37.05
C MET A 259 14.52 -59.51 -37.08
N PHE A 260 13.99 -60.33 -36.18
CA PHE A 260 14.20 -61.78 -36.21
C PHE A 260 13.36 -62.48 -37.30
N GLY A 261 12.28 -61.84 -37.78
CA GLY A 261 11.44 -62.35 -38.85
C GLY A 261 12.16 -62.44 -40.20
N SER A 262 13.00 -61.45 -40.55
CA SER A 262 13.72 -61.48 -41.85
C SER A 262 14.84 -62.52 -41.87
N LEU A 263 15.51 -62.75 -40.72
CA LEU A 263 16.53 -63.82 -40.56
C LEU A 263 15.94 -65.23 -40.69
N ARG A 264 14.65 -65.42 -40.37
CA ARG A 264 13.99 -66.74 -40.49
C ARG A 264 13.48 -67.03 -41.92
N ALA A 265 13.16 -65.99 -42.69
CA ALA A 265 12.72 -66.12 -44.09
C ALA A 265 13.86 -66.53 -45.04
N GLU A 266 15.10 -66.19 -44.71
CA GLU A 266 16.27 -66.54 -45.54
C GLU A 266 16.64 -68.04 -45.45
N LYS A 267 16.22 -68.73 -44.40
CA LYS A 267 16.51 -70.17 -44.18
C LYS A 267 15.62 -71.11 -45.00
N TYR A 268 14.53 -70.63 -45.60
CA TYR A 268 13.59 -71.44 -46.39
C TYR A 268 13.70 -71.24 -47.91
N ARG A 269 14.67 -70.45 -48.39
CA ARG A 269 14.89 -70.20 -49.82
C ARG A 269 16.07 -70.99 -50.42
N GLY A 270 16.55 -72.00 -49.69
CA GLY A 270 17.71 -72.80 -50.03
C GLY A 270 17.52 -74.32 -49.89
N ILE A 271 16.29 -74.82 -50.05
CA ILE A 271 15.96 -76.23 -50.30
C ILE A 271 14.89 -76.28 -51.38
#